data_AF-A0A2V1BEA9-F1
#
_entry.id   AF-A0A2V1BEA9-F1
#
_cell.length_a   1.000
_cell.length_b   1.000
_cell.length_c   1.000
_cell.angle_alpha   90.00
_cell.angle_beta   90.00
_cell.angle_gamma   90.00
#
_symmetry.space_group_name_H-M   'P 1'
#
loop_
_entity.id
_entity.type
_entity.pdbx_description
1 polymer ?
#
loop_
_entity_poly.entity_id
_entity_poly.type
_entity_poly.pdbx_seq_one_letter_code
_entity_poly.pdbx_strand_id
1 'polypeptide(L)'
;MTETIPFPYKPVKAGEFRVLLLRSSRKPSHDIEYSLIREHLPPVHPYDALSYTWGADAATMSISLDGIIFPVRENLHCALKRLRYQDTDRRIWVDAICINQVDVIERNSQVNQMRTIYSNADQVAVWLGAFTAQTCSAIEFVPRLLESVSESG
;
A
#
# COMPACT_ATOMS: atom_id res chain seq x y z
N MET A 1 30.93 -0.77 -4.94
CA MET A 1 29.88 -1.59 -4.32
C MET A 1 29.13 -0.67 -3.37
N THR A 2 27.97 -0.15 -3.75
CA THR A 2 27.15 0.66 -2.84
C THR A 2 26.43 -0.31 -1.91
N GLU A 3 26.85 -0.39 -0.66
CA GLU A 3 26.08 -1.06 0.39
C GLU A 3 24.73 -0.35 0.50
N THR A 4 23.66 -1.03 0.07
CA THR A 4 22.30 -0.55 0.28
C THR A 4 21.99 -0.70 1.77
N ILE A 5 22.03 0.41 2.50
CA ILE A 5 21.63 0.43 3.91
C ILE A 5 20.14 0.04 3.98
N PRO A 6 19.77 -0.98 4.78
CA PRO A 6 18.37 -1.36 4.92
C PRO A 6 17.58 -0.21 5.52
N PHE A 7 16.33 -0.03 5.04
CA PHE A 7 15.46 1.01 5.57
C PHE A 7 15.22 0.80 7.08
N PRO A 8 15.49 1.81 7.92
CA PRO A 8 15.45 1.67 9.38
C PRO A 8 14.00 1.77 9.88
N TYR A 9 13.26 0.67 9.79
CA TYR A 9 11.91 0.58 10.35
C TYR A 9 11.91 0.89 11.85
N LYS A 10 11.08 1.85 12.26
CA LYS A 10 10.79 2.10 13.67
C LYS A 10 9.90 0.97 14.21
N PRO A 11 10.25 0.28 15.30
CA PRO A 11 9.45 -0.82 15.84
C PRO A 11 7.99 -0.42 16.11
N VAL A 12 7.07 -1.34 15.85
CA VAL A 12 5.64 -1.22 16.17
C VAL A 12 5.31 -2.08 17.39
N LYS A 13 4.44 -1.57 18.27
CA LYS A 13 3.95 -2.31 19.43
C LYS A 13 2.76 -3.22 19.07
N ALA A 14 2.35 -4.05 20.01
CA ALA A 14 1.10 -4.81 19.88
C ALA A 14 -0.09 -3.84 19.66
N GLY A 15 -0.89 -4.10 18.63
CA GLY A 15 -2.02 -3.23 18.24
C GLY A 15 -1.62 -1.97 17.47
N GLU A 16 -0.33 -1.76 17.18
CA GLU A 16 0.14 -0.72 16.27
C GLU A 16 0.40 -1.30 14.87
N PHE A 17 0.17 -0.47 13.86
CA PHE A 17 0.54 -0.75 12.47
C PHE A 17 1.07 0.55 11.83
N ARG A 18 1.60 0.45 10.60
CA ARG A 18 2.07 1.62 9.86
C ARG A 18 1.13 1.95 8.72
N VAL A 19 1.03 3.23 8.38
CA VAL A 19 0.30 3.73 7.23
C VAL A 19 1.27 4.56 6.40
N LEU A 20 1.22 4.37 5.09
CA LEU A 20 2.00 5.13 4.13
C LEU A 20 1.25 6.42 3.80
N LEU A 21 1.92 7.56 4.00
CA LEU A 21 1.42 8.87 3.62
C LEU A 21 1.97 9.24 2.24
N LEU A 22 1.07 9.30 1.25
CA LEU A 22 1.36 9.74 -0.11
C LEU A 22 1.25 11.26 -0.11
N ARG A 23 2.39 11.95 -0.23
CA ARG A 23 2.39 13.42 -0.25
C ARG A 23 1.81 13.95 -1.55
N SER A 24 0.90 14.91 -1.41
CA SER A 24 0.41 15.70 -2.53
C SER A 24 1.54 16.51 -3.15
N SER A 25 1.52 16.61 -4.48
CA SER A 25 2.41 17.51 -5.20
C SER A 25 1.80 17.83 -6.55
N ARG A 26 1.71 19.12 -6.85
CA ARG A 26 1.32 19.62 -8.18
C ARG A 26 2.43 19.40 -9.22
N LYS A 27 3.63 18.99 -8.80
CA LYS A 27 4.73 18.66 -9.72
C LYS A 27 4.56 17.24 -10.27
N PRO A 28 4.74 17.04 -11.59
CA PRO A 28 4.77 15.71 -12.19
C PRO A 28 6.03 14.87 -11.88
N SER A 29 6.92 15.32 -10.97
CA SER A 29 8.31 14.86 -10.89
C SER A 29 8.51 13.56 -10.10
N HIS A 30 9.69 12.96 -10.34
CA HIS A 30 10.25 11.79 -9.64
C HIS A 30 10.51 12.02 -8.14
N ASP A 31 10.29 13.23 -7.62
CA ASP A 31 10.54 13.61 -6.22
C ASP A 31 9.30 13.37 -5.34
N ILE A 32 8.54 12.31 -5.64
CA ILE A 32 7.38 11.98 -4.82
C ILE A 32 7.89 11.48 -3.48
N GLU A 33 7.65 12.28 -2.45
CA GLU A 33 7.95 11.92 -1.08
C GLU A 33 6.81 11.10 -0.48
N TYR A 34 7.20 10.08 0.25
CA TYR A 34 6.33 9.24 1.04
C TYR A 34 6.81 9.31 2.48
N SER A 35 5.89 9.25 3.44
CA SER A 35 6.24 9.17 4.85
C SER A 35 5.59 7.95 5.49
N LEU A 36 6.31 7.27 6.38
CA LEU A 36 5.75 6.13 7.11
C LEU A 36 5.33 6.56 8.51
N ILE A 37 4.02 6.55 8.78
CA ILE A 37 3.46 6.97 10.07
C ILE A 37 2.91 5.77 10.82
N ARG A 38 2.89 5.83 12.15
CA ARG A 38 2.29 4.80 13.01
C ARG A 38 0.82 5.12 13.26
N GLU A 39 0.01 4.07 13.35
CA GLU A 39 -1.40 4.10 13.69
C GLU A 39 -1.73 2.94 14.64
N HIS A 40 -2.90 2.98 15.27
CA HIS A 40 -3.31 1.99 16.27
C HIS A 40 -4.59 1.25 15.85
N LEU A 41 -4.86 0.10 16.45
CA LEU A 41 -6.15 -0.57 16.36
C LEU A 41 -6.91 -0.35 17.69
N PRO A 42 -8.13 0.23 17.67
CA PRO A 42 -8.82 0.79 16.50
C PRO A 42 -8.16 2.07 15.96
N PRO A 43 -8.29 2.37 14.65
CA PRO A 43 -7.64 3.53 14.03
C PRO A 43 -8.21 4.85 14.51
N VAL A 44 -7.32 5.80 14.80
CA VAL A 44 -7.70 7.17 15.16
C VAL A 44 -7.98 8.02 13.92
N HIS A 45 -7.24 7.76 12.83
CA HIS A 45 -7.37 8.50 11.58
C HIS A 45 -7.78 7.56 10.45
N PRO A 46 -8.65 8.03 9.53
CA PRO A 46 -9.04 7.23 8.39
C PRO A 46 -7.88 6.92 7.44
N TYR A 47 -7.96 5.78 6.77
CA TYR A 47 -6.99 5.33 5.78
C TYR A 47 -7.65 4.37 4.78
N ASP A 48 -7.10 4.31 3.58
CA ASP A 48 -7.44 3.30 2.59
C ASP A 48 -6.49 2.10 2.70
N ALA A 49 -6.89 0.92 2.25
CA ALA A 49 -5.99 -0.21 2.04
C ALA A 49 -5.76 -0.46 0.54
N LEU A 50 -4.55 -0.91 0.17
CA LEU A 50 -4.21 -1.32 -1.19
C LEU A 50 -4.18 -2.83 -1.30
N SER A 51 -5.09 -3.39 -2.10
CA SER A 51 -5.03 -4.77 -2.55
C SER A 51 -4.43 -4.82 -3.95
N TYR A 52 -3.33 -5.55 -4.12
CA TYR A 52 -2.63 -5.68 -5.39
C TYR A 52 -1.92 -7.03 -5.46
N THR A 53 -1.65 -7.51 -6.66
CA THR A 53 -0.83 -8.72 -6.84
C THR A 53 0.63 -8.39 -6.52
N TRP A 54 1.34 -9.27 -5.83
CA TRP A 54 2.79 -9.14 -5.72
C TRP A 54 3.40 -9.53 -7.07
N GLY A 55 4.05 -8.60 -7.76
CA GLY A 55 4.65 -8.86 -9.06
C GLY A 55 5.76 -9.91 -8.95
N ALA A 56 5.90 -10.76 -9.97
CA ALA A 56 6.97 -11.76 -10.03
C ALA A 56 8.36 -11.12 -10.22
N ASP A 57 8.40 -9.87 -10.70
CA ASP A 57 9.63 -9.17 -11.01
C ASP A 57 10.36 -8.66 -9.76
N ALA A 58 11.67 -8.48 -9.90
CA ALA A 58 12.51 -7.88 -8.89
C ALA A 58 12.08 -6.42 -8.62
N ALA A 59 12.46 -5.89 -7.44
CA ALA A 59 12.27 -4.47 -7.15
C ALA A 59 13.23 -3.64 -8.01
N THR A 60 12.72 -3.16 -9.15
CA THR A 60 13.46 -2.36 -10.14
C THR A 60 13.25 -0.86 -9.98
N MET A 61 12.20 -0.46 -9.25
CA MET A 61 11.83 0.93 -9.03
C MET A 61 12.20 1.37 -7.61
N SER A 62 12.18 2.67 -7.35
CA SER A 62 12.45 3.22 -6.02
C SER A 62 11.57 4.43 -5.73
N ILE A 63 11.27 4.62 -4.45
CA ILE A 63 10.56 5.79 -3.93
C ILE A 63 11.40 6.49 -2.85
N SER A 64 11.14 7.77 -2.60
CA SER A 64 11.70 8.47 -1.44
C SER A 64 10.78 8.25 -0.23
N LEU A 65 11.17 7.36 0.69
CA LEU A 65 10.43 7.07 1.92
C LEU A 65 11.18 7.69 3.10
N ASP A 66 10.56 8.68 3.76
CA ASP A 66 11.18 9.44 4.86
C ASP A 66 12.60 9.95 4.51
N GLY A 67 12.81 10.37 3.26
CA GLY A 67 14.08 10.86 2.74
C GLY A 67 15.11 9.77 2.37
N ILE A 68 14.74 8.50 2.48
CA ILE A 68 15.59 7.35 2.15
C ILE A 68 15.07 6.68 0.88
N ILE A 69 15.97 6.27 -0.02
CA ILE A 69 15.62 5.51 -1.22
C ILE A 69 15.14 4.11 -0.79
N PHE A 70 13.85 3.83 -1.03
CA PHE A 70 13.23 2.55 -0.72
C PHE A 70 12.89 1.80 -2.01
N PRO A 71 13.41 0.58 -2.22
CA PRO A 71 13.15 -0.19 -3.43
C PRO A 71 11.71 -0.73 -3.42
N VAL A 72 11.02 -0.58 -4.54
CA VAL A 72 9.66 -1.11 -4.75
C VAL A 72 9.57 -1.82 -6.09
N ARG A 73 8.62 -2.77 -6.19
CA ARG A 73 8.29 -3.38 -7.48
C ARG A 73 7.56 -2.38 -8.37
N GLU A 74 7.73 -2.54 -9.68
CA GLU A 74 7.12 -1.66 -10.67
C GLU A 74 5.60 -1.59 -10.54
N ASN A 75 4.95 -2.73 -10.28
CA ASN A 75 3.51 -2.79 -10.14
C ASN A 75 2.98 -1.93 -8.97
N LEU A 76 3.66 -1.98 -7.81
CA LEU A 76 3.35 -1.16 -6.64
C LEU A 76 3.68 0.30 -6.90
N HIS A 77 4.82 0.58 -7.53
CA HIS A 77 5.20 1.94 -7.92
C HIS A 77 4.11 2.59 -8.79
N CYS A 78 3.63 1.87 -9.81
CA CYS A 78 2.55 2.33 -10.68
C CYS A 78 1.24 2.53 -9.92
N ALA A 79 0.88 1.61 -9.02
CA ALA A 79 -0.31 1.74 -8.18
C ALA A 79 -0.26 2.99 -7.30
N LEU A 80 0.84 3.20 -6.58
CA LEU A 80 1.02 4.36 -5.69
C LEU A 80 0.97 5.68 -6.47
N LYS A 81 1.61 5.73 -7.64
CA LYS A 81 1.56 6.91 -8.52
C LYS A 81 0.14 7.23 -8.99
N ARG A 82 -0.68 6.20 -9.26
CA ARG A 82 -2.06 6.37 -9.71
C ARG A 82 -3.02 6.73 -8.57
N LEU A 83 -2.76 6.25 -7.36
CA LEU A 83 -3.59 6.52 -6.17
C LEU A 83 -3.33 7.90 -5.55
N ARG A 84 -2.21 8.53 -5.86
CA ARG A 84 -1.85 9.85 -5.35
C ARG A 84 -2.81 10.93 -5.84
N TYR A 85 -3.32 11.75 -4.92
CA TYR A 85 -4.04 12.98 -5.26
C TYR A 85 -3.08 14.15 -5.51
N GLN A 86 -3.49 15.09 -6.35
CA GLN A 86 -2.65 16.25 -6.69
C GLN A 86 -2.61 17.29 -5.55
N ASP A 87 -3.71 17.42 -4.81
CA ASP A 87 -3.96 18.56 -3.93
C ASP A 87 -4.09 18.20 -2.44
N THR A 88 -4.18 16.91 -2.11
CA THR A 88 -4.27 16.45 -0.72
C THR A 88 -3.43 15.20 -0.51
N ASP A 89 -2.85 15.09 0.68
CA ASP A 89 -2.15 13.88 1.08
C ASP A 89 -3.15 12.72 1.18
N ARG A 90 -2.70 11.51 0.86
CA ARG A 90 -3.51 10.30 0.96
C ARG A 90 -2.86 9.31 1.91
N ARG A 91 -3.66 8.73 2.80
CA ARG A 91 -3.23 7.71 3.77
C ARG A 91 -3.57 6.34 3.22
N ILE A 92 -2.57 5.49 3.00
CA ILE A 92 -2.78 4.14 2.48
C ILE A 92 -2.00 3.11 3.27
N TRP A 93 -2.65 2.01 3.60
CA TRP A 93 -2.00 0.81 4.08
C TRP A 93 -1.63 -0.08 2.89
N VAL A 94 -0.36 -0.46 2.81
CA VAL A 94 0.13 -1.46 1.85
C VAL A 94 1.15 -2.35 2.54
N ASP A 95 0.88 -3.65 2.56
CA ASP A 95 1.66 -4.68 3.25
C ASP A 95 3.16 -4.64 2.92
N ALA A 96 3.52 -4.46 1.66
CA ALA A 96 4.91 -4.47 1.21
C ALA A 96 5.79 -3.31 1.77
N ILE A 97 5.17 -2.21 2.23
CA ILE A 97 5.90 -1.06 2.80
C ILE A 97 5.55 -0.86 4.28
N CYS A 98 4.31 -1.12 4.68
CA CYS A 98 3.87 -0.87 6.06
C CYS A 98 4.38 -1.93 7.03
N ILE A 99 4.65 -3.14 6.54
CA ILE A 99 5.20 -4.26 7.31
C ILE A 99 6.70 -4.35 7.07
N ASN A 100 7.49 -4.47 8.13
CA ASN A 100 8.90 -4.76 8.01
C ASN A 100 9.10 -6.20 7.51
N GLN A 101 9.32 -6.37 6.21
CA GLN A 101 9.39 -7.69 5.56
C GLN A 101 10.60 -8.54 6.00
N VAL A 102 11.65 -7.90 6.55
CA VAL A 102 12.88 -8.59 7.00
C VAL A 102 12.80 -9.05 8.46
N ASP A 103 11.98 -8.41 9.29
CA ASP A 103 11.73 -8.84 10.66
C ASP A 103 10.59 -9.86 10.69
N VAL A 104 10.94 -11.14 10.82
CA VAL A 104 9.97 -12.24 10.82
C VAL A 104 8.98 -12.15 11.98
N ILE A 105 9.40 -11.66 13.14
CA ILE A 105 8.54 -11.55 14.33
C ILE A 105 7.50 -10.46 14.09
N GLU A 106 7.95 -9.28 13.67
CA GLU A 106 7.06 -8.17 13.32
C GLU A 106 6.12 -8.56 12.18
N ARG A 107 6.67 -9.14 11.10
CA ARG A 107 5.90 -9.55 9.92
C ARG A 107 4.78 -10.50 10.29
N ASN A 108 5.06 -11.56 11.06
CA ASN A 108 4.05 -12.52 11.47
C ASN A 108 2.96 -11.86 12.34
N SER A 109 3.36 -10.95 13.24
CA SER A 109 2.43 -10.18 14.06
C SER A 109 1.51 -9.29 13.22
N GLN A 110 2.05 -8.59 12.21
CA GLN A 110 1.27 -7.72 11.33
C GLN A 110 0.37 -8.53 10.38
N VAL A 111 0.84 -9.67 9.86
CA VAL A 111 0.03 -10.58 9.03
C VAL A 111 -1.16 -11.12 9.82
N ASN A 112 -1.00 -11.45 11.10
CA ASN A 112 -2.11 -11.85 11.97
C ASN A 112 -3.14 -10.72 12.17
N GLN A 113 -2.73 -9.46 12.10
CA GLN A 113 -3.59 -8.28 12.22
C GLN A 113 -4.23 -7.86 10.88
N MET A 114 -3.77 -8.42 9.76
CA MET A 114 -4.15 -7.98 8.42
C MET A 114 -5.66 -7.97 8.20
N ARG A 115 -6.39 -9.00 8.66
CA ARG A 115 -7.86 -9.03 8.58
C ARG A 115 -8.47 -7.79 9.25
N THR A 116 -8.05 -7.48 10.48
CA THR A 116 -8.56 -6.34 11.23
C THR A 116 -8.20 -5.01 10.56
N ILE A 117 -6.99 -4.88 10.02
CA ILE A 117 -6.57 -3.69 9.28
C ILE A 117 -7.47 -3.49 8.05
N TYR A 118 -7.62 -4.49 7.18
CA TYR A 118 -8.50 -4.37 6.02
C TYR A 118 -9.96 -4.07 6.38
N SER A 119 -10.49 -4.68 7.45
CA SER A 119 -11.87 -4.43 7.90
C SER A 119 -12.09 -3.04 8.49
N ASN A 120 -11.03 -2.34 8.91
CA ASN A 120 -11.10 -0.98 9.46
C ASN A 120 -10.67 0.11 8.46
N ALA A 121 -10.32 -0.25 7.23
CA ALA A 121 -10.03 0.72 6.17
C ALA A 121 -11.32 1.35 5.65
N ASP A 122 -11.30 2.64 5.34
CA ASP A 122 -12.46 3.35 4.76
C ASP A 122 -12.83 2.74 3.40
N GLN A 123 -11.81 2.41 2.61
CA GLN A 123 -11.93 1.78 1.31
C GLN A 123 -10.78 0.82 1.07
N VAL A 124 -11.01 -0.17 0.21
CA VAL A 124 -9.96 -1.05 -0.31
C VAL A 124 -9.81 -0.77 -1.81
N ALA A 125 -8.70 -0.12 -2.17
CA ALA A 125 -8.34 0.11 -3.56
C ALA A 125 -7.75 -1.18 -4.14
N VAL A 126 -8.39 -1.74 -5.17
CA VAL A 126 -7.90 -2.93 -5.88
C VAL A 126 -7.11 -2.51 -7.12
N TRP A 127 -5.85 -2.90 -7.20
CA TRP A 127 -4.97 -2.64 -8.33
C TRP A 127 -4.76 -3.90 -9.18
N LEU A 128 -5.31 -3.88 -10.39
CA LEU A 128 -5.24 -4.99 -11.35
C LEU A 128 -4.11 -4.84 -12.39
N GLY A 129 -3.21 -3.89 -12.19
CA GLY A 129 -2.15 -3.55 -13.14
C GLY A 129 -2.51 -2.36 -14.05
N ALA A 130 -1.54 -1.92 -14.84
CA ALA A 130 -1.78 -0.89 -15.85
C ALA A 130 -2.80 -1.39 -16.88
N PHE A 131 -3.68 -0.50 -17.34
CA PHE A 131 -4.69 -0.84 -18.35
C PHE A 131 -4.02 -1.42 -19.60
N THR A 132 -4.17 -2.73 -19.79
CA THR A 132 -3.89 -3.42 -21.05
C THR A 132 -5.22 -3.90 -21.64
N ALA A 133 -5.24 -4.27 -22.92
CA ALA A 133 -6.45 -4.83 -23.56
C ALA A 133 -7.05 -6.04 -22.79
N GLN A 134 -6.24 -6.73 -21.98
CA GLN A 134 -6.64 -7.89 -21.17
C GLN A 134 -7.31 -7.49 -19.84
N THR A 135 -7.03 -6.30 -19.28
CA THR A 135 -7.65 -5.81 -18.03
C THR A 135 -9.11 -5.34 -18.25
N CYS A 136 -9.50 -5.01 -19.48
CA CYS A 136 -10.86 -4.57 -19.80
C CYS A 136 -11.92 -5.63 -19.51
N SER A 137 -11.61 -6.92 -19.71
CA SER A 137 -12.57 -8.01 -19.48
C SER A 137 -12.83 -8.30 -17.99
N ALA A 138 -11.91 -7.95 -17.09
CA ALA A 138 -12.07 -8.22 -15.66
C ALA A 138 -12.98 -7.19 -14.95
N ILE A 139 -12.99 -5.94 -15.43
CA ILE A 139 -13.78 -4.86 -14.81
C ILE A 139 -15.27 -5.00 -15.13
N GLU A 140 -15.64 -5.58 -16.30
CA GLU A 140 -17.04 -5.85 -16.66
C GLU A 140 -17.72 -6.90 -15.76
N PHE A 141 -16.96 -7.69 -15.00
CA PHE A 141 -17.50 -8.70 -14.08
C PHE A 141 -17.71 -8.22 -12.65
N VAL A 142 -17.12 -7.08 -12.25
CA VAL A 142 -17.19 -6.57 -10.87
C VAL A 142 -18.62 -6.19 -10.43
N PRO A 143 -19.49 -5.58 -11.28
CA PRO A 143 -20.85 -5.27 -10.87
C PRO A 143 -21.68 -6.52 -10.54
N ARG A 144 -21.46 -7.64 -11.24
CA ARG A 144 -22.24 -8.88 -11.06
C ARG A 144 -21.92 -9.63 -9.77
N LEU A 145 -20.74 -9.42 -9.19
CA LEU A 145 -20.36 -10.05 -7.92
C LEU A 145 -20.94 -9.31 -6.70
N LEU A 146 -21.16 -8.01 -6.79
CA LEU A 146 -21.75 -7.22 -5.70
C LEU A 146 -23.27 -7.48 -5.55
N GLU A 147 -23.94 -7.86 -6.64
CA GLU A 147 -25.34 -8.28 -6.63
C GLU A 147 -25.51 -9.69 -6.01
N SER A 148 -24.57 -10.62 -6.19
CA SER A 148 -24.69 -11.97 -5.61
C SER A 148 -24.33 -12.05 -4.11
N VAL A 149 -23.53 -11.12 -3.59
CA VAL A 149 -23.14 -11.12 -2.16
C VAL A 149 -24.22 -10.46 -1.28
N SER A 150 -25.10 -9.65 -1.87
CA SER A 150 -26.25 -9.06 -1.16
C SER A 150 -27.44 -10.03 -0.99
N GLU A 151 -27.44 -11.20 -1.64
CA GLU A 151 -28.49 -12.22 -1.51
C GLU A 151 -28.15 -13.38 -0.56
N SER A 152 -26.96 -13.41 0.03
CA SER A 152 -26.56 -14.42 1.02
C SER A 152 -26.41 -13.81 2.42
N GLY A 153 -27.52 -13.30 2.95
CA GLY A 153 -27.68 -12.95 4.36
C GLY A 153 -28.02 -14.15 5.23
#